data_AF-K4RAF6-F1
#
_entry.id   AF-K4RAF6-F1
#
_cell.length_a   1.000
_cell.length_b   1.000
_cell.length_c   1.000
_cell.angle_alpha   90.00
_cell.angle_beta   90.00
_cell.angle_gamma   90.00
#
_symmetry.space_group_name_H-M   'P 1'
#
loop_
_entity.id
_entity.type
_entity.pdbx_description
1 polymer ?
#
loop_
_entity_poly.entity_id
_entity_poly.type
_entity_poly.pdbx_seq_one_letter_code
_entity_poly.pdbx_strand_id
1 'polypeptide(L)' 'MNTAWHWEYDPDHDHVAGGIPAHVVAEVERLADQLVDLASTGIDVSDLGSTIR' A
#
# COMPACT_ATOMS: atom_id res chain seq x y z
N MET A 1 -33.65 10.59 -12.94
CA MET A 1 -32.29 10.01 -13.03
C MET A 1 -31.40 10.82 -12.10
N ASN A 2 -30.80 10.17 -11.10
CA ASN A 2 -29.94 10.84 -10.12
C ASN A 2 -28.53 10.95 -10.73
N THR A 3 -28.08 12.17 -11.00
CA THR A 3 -26.80 12.53 -11.63
C THR A 3 -25.68 12.78 -10.62
N ALA A 4 -25.86 12.41 -9.34
CA ALA A 4 -24.80 12.50 -8.35
C ALA A 4 -23.75 11.41 -8.63
N TRP A 5 -22.57 11.82 -9.12
CA TRP A 5 -21.41 10.94 -9.14
C TRP A 5 -21.01 10.63 -7.69
N HIS A 6 -20.64 9.38 -7.42
CA HIS A 6 -19.97 9.01 -6.18
C HIS A 6 -18.73 8.20 -6.53
N TRP A 7 -17.69 8.31 -5.71
CA TRP A 7 -16.54 7.41 -5.78
C TRP A 7 -16.83 6.20 -4.89
N GLU A 8 -16.51 5.02 -5.41
CA GLU A 8 -16.44 3.79 -4.66
C GLU A 8 -15.02 3.25 -4.83
N TYR A 9 -14.40 2.88 -3.71
CA TYR A 9 -13.09 2.24 -3.74
C TYR A 9 -13.33 0.74 -3.97
N ASP A 10 -12.84 0.22 -5.09
CA ASP A 10 -12.89 -1.20 -5.43
C ASP A 10 -11.49 -1.81 -5.18
N PRO A 11 -11.27 -2.52 -4.06
CA PRO A 11 -9.95 -2.94 -3.61
C PRO A 11 -9.49 -4.27 -4.23
N ASP A 12 -10.08 -4.73 -5.33
CA ASP A 12 -9.69 -6.01 -5.90
C ASP A 12 -8.24 -6.00 -6.41
N HIS A 13 -7.59 -7.17 -6.39
CA HIS A 13 -6.19 -7.29 -6.78
C HIS A 13 -5.95 -6.87 -8.24
N ASP A 14 -6.89 -7.15 -9.14
CA ASP A 14 -6.75 -6.81 -10.57
C ASP A 14 -6.91 -5.30 -10.80
N HIS A 15 -7.70 -4.62 -9.97
CA HIS A 15 -7.88 -3.18 -9.96
C HIS A 15 -6.67 -2.46 -9.35
N VAL A 16 -6.07 -3.04 -8.31
CA VAL A 16 -4.95 -2.44 -7.57
C VAL A 16 -3.59 -2.76 -8.19
N ALA A 17 -3.37 -3.99 -8.64
CA ALA A 17 -2.08 -4.49 -9.11
C ALA A 17 -2.06 -4.92 -10.59
N GLY A 18 -3.21 -4.85 -11.28
CA GLY A 18 -3.31 -5.20 -12.69
C GLY A 18 -2.35 -4.42 -13.58
N GLY A 19 -1.66 -5.13 -14.47
CA GLY A 19 -0.67 -4.55 -15.39
C GLY A 19 0.71 -4.30 -14.78
N ILE A 20 0.90 -4.51 -13.48
CA ILE A 20 2.21 -4.46 -12.83
C ILE A 20 2.91 -5.82 -13.00
N PRO A 21 4.22 -5.84 -13.34
CA PRO A 21 4.97 -7.10 -13.38
C PRO A 21 4.93 -7.82 -12.03
N ALA A 22 4.69 -9.13 -12.04
CA ALA A 22 4.53 -9.93 -10.83
C ALA A 22 5.71 -9.79 -9.83
N HIS A 23 6.94 -9.64 -10.33
CA HIS A 23 8.12 -9.45 -9.45
C HIS A 23 8.09 -8.12 -8.70
N VAL A 24 7.46 -7.08 -9.25
CA VAL A 24 7.30 -5.78 -8.60
C VAL A 24 6.23 -5.87 -7.52
N VAL A 25 5.09 -6.51 -7.81
CA VAL A 25 4.03 -6.75 -6.83
C VAL A 25 4.58 -7.53 -5.63
N ALA A 26 5.30 -8.62 -5.91
CA ALA A 26 5.93 -9.44 -4.88
C ALA A 26 6.93 -8.65 -4.01
N GLU A 27 7.68 -7.71 -4.59
CA GLU A 27 8.63 -6.90 -3.84
C GLU A 27 7.92 -5.85 -2.96
N VAL A 28 6.82 -5.26 -3.45
CA VAL A 28 6.00 -4.34 -2.66
C VAL A 28 5.34 -5.06 -1.49
N GLU A 29 4.78 -6.24 -1.71
CA GLU A 29 4.21 -7.09 -0.66
C GLU A 29 5.26 -7.46 0.38
N ARG A 30 6.46 -7.88 -0.07
CA ARG A 30 7.59 -8.19 0.82
C ARG A 30 8.00 -7.00 1.69
N LEU A 31 8.04 -5.78 1.13
CA LEU A 31 8.36 -4.57 1.88
C LEU A 31 7.26 -4.19 2.85
N ALA A 32 5.99 -4.34 2.46
CA ALA A 32 4.84 -4.08 3.33
C ALA A 32 4.87 -5.00 4.56
N ASP A 33 5.13 -6.29 4.37
CA ASP A 33 5.29 -7.25 5.46
C ASP A 33 6.43 -6.85 6.40
N GLN A 34 7.59 -6.44 5.86
CA GLN A 34 8.71 -5.96 6.67
C GLN A 34 8.36 -4.73 7.52
N LEU A 35 7.52 -3.83 7.01
CA LEU A 35 7.07 -2.65 7.77
C LEU A 35 6.10 -3.04 8.89
N VAL A 36 5.23 -4.03 8.66
CA VAL A 36 4.33 -4.59 9.68
C VAL A 36 5.13 -5.28 10.78
N ASP A 37 6.12 -6.08 10.41
CA ASP A 37 7.03 -6.74 11.35
C ASP A 37 7.79 -5.68 12.18
N LEU A 38 8.33 -4.65 11.52
CA LEU A 38 9.02 -3.56 12.20
C LEU A 38 8.12 -2.82 13.18
N ALA A 39 6.90 -2.46 12.78
CA ALA A 39 5.93 -1.80 13.66
C ALA A 39 5.58 -2.67 14.88
N SER A 40 5.53 -3.98 14.70
CA SER A 40 5.27 -4.94 15.79
C SER A 40 6.39 -4.98 16.84
N THR A 41 7.61 -4.52 16.51
CA THR A 41 8.71 -4.40 17.47
C THR A 41 8.60 -3.14 18.37
N GLY A 42 7.61 -2.28 18.14
CA GLY A 42 7.42 -1.03 18.90
C GLY A 42 8.27 0.14 18.39
N ILE A 43 8.92 -0.02 17.22
CA ILE A 43 9.63 1.05 16.52
C ILE A 43 8.60 1.86 15.71
N ASP A 44 8.44 3.14 16.03
CA ASP A 44 7.61 4.06 15.25
C ASP A 44 8.35 4.46 13.96
N VAL A 45 7.85 3.96 12.82
CA VAL A 45 8.41 4.21 11.48
C VAL A 45 8.16 5.66 11.02
N SER A 46 7.22 6.39 11.65
CA SER A 46 6.92 7.78 11.31
C SER A 46 8.13 8.71 11.49
N ASP A 47 9.04 8.36 12.40
CA ASP A 47 10.28 9.10 12.65
C ASP A 47 11.34 8.90 11.53
N LEU A 48 11.27 7.78 10.80
CA LEU A 48 12.21 7.48 9.70
C LEU A 48 11.91 8.34 8.45
N GLY A 49 10.64 8.67 8.21
CA GLY A 49 10.23 9.52 7.07
C GLY A 49 10.65 10.99 7.20
N SER A 50 10.89 11.46 8.43
CA SER A 50 11.35 12.83 8.74
C SER A 50 12.80 13.09 8.31
N THR A 51 13.63 12.04 8.25
CA THR A 51 15.09 12.17 8.04
C THR A 51 15.50 12.26 6.56
N ILE A 52 14.57 11.99 5.62
CA ILE A 52 14.84 12.00 4.16
C ILE A 52 14.23 13.25 3.48
N ARG A 53 13.97 14.32 4.23
CA ARG A 53 13.55 15.62 3.68
C ARG A 53 14.56 16.71 3.99
#